data_AF-A0A2J0MG32-F1
#
_entry.id   AF-A0A2J0MG32-F1
#
_cell.length_a   1.000
_cell.length_b   1.000
_cell.length_c   1.000
_cell.angle_alpha   90.00
_cell.angle_beta   90.00
_cell.angle_gamma   90.00
#
_symmetry.space_group_name_H-M   'P 1'
#
loop_
_entity.id
_entity.type
_entity.pdbx_description
1 polymer ?
#
loop_
_entity_poly.entity_id
_entity_poly.type
_entity_poly.pdbx_seq_one_letter_code
_entity_poly.pdbx_strand_id
1 'polypeptide(L)' 'MFLFSNIREGIHYFQAVLKMVLKYFLSNKRYSFEELDKKTAKVKGLWMWLMASLIWLNRRGFEIKNIGMFDY' A
#
# COMPACT_ATOMS: atom_id res chain seq x y z
N MET A 1 -7.72 7.46 15.09
CA MET A 1 -7.13 7.71 13.75
C MET A 1 -5.62 7.58 13.88
N PHE A 2 -5.04 6.45 13.48
CA PHE A 2 -3.61 6.16 13.66
C PHE A 2 -2.80 6.67 12.46
N LEU A 3 -2.46 7.96 12.42
CA LEU A 3 -1.52 8.47 11.43
C LEU A 3 -0.10 8.05 11.84
N PHE A 4 0.49 7.12 11.10
CA PHE A 4 1.92 6.83 11.20
C PHE A 4 2.70 8.06 10.73
N SER A 5 3.62 8.54 11.56
CA SER A 5 4.53 9.64 11.21
C SER A 5 5.22 9.32 9.88
N ASN A 6 5.00 10.16 8.86
CA ASN A 6 5.60 9.97 7.55
C ASN A 6 7.10 10.19 7.73
N ILE A 7 7.89 9.14 7.53
CA ILE A 7 9.35 9.18 7.63
C ILE A 7 9.84 10.31 6.69
N ARG A 8 10.96 10.96 7.07
CA ARG A 8 11.62 12.13 6.48
C ARG A 8 11.65 12.21 4.93
N GLU A 9 11.50 11.09 4.24
CA GLU A 9 11.25 11.00 2.81
C GLU A 9 9.77 10.66 2.59
N GLY A 10 8.95 11.67 2.23
CA GLY A 10 7.48 11.58 2.12
C GLY A 10 6.93 10.62 1.05
N ILE A 11 7.70 9.62 0.62
CA ILE A 11 7.37 8.68 -0.45
C ILE A 11 6.65 7.42 0.04
N HIS A 12 6.57 7.14 1.35
CA HIS A 12 5.98 5.92 1.93
C HIS A 12 4.52 6.05 2.40
N TYR A 13 3.83 7.14 2.05
CA TYR A 13 2.45 7.38 2.47
C TYR A 13 1.52 6.20 2.13
N PHE A 14 1.64 5.66 0.92
CA PHE A 14 0.81 4.54 0.52
C PHE A 14 1.13 3.27 1.31
N GLN A 15 2.41 2.96 1.55
CA GLN A 15 2.80 1.79 2.35
C GLN A 15 2.30 1.93 3.78
N ALA A 16 2.30 3.14 4.35
CA ALA A 16 1.73 3.38 5.67
C ALA A 16 0.22 3.09 5.69
N VAL A 17 -0.53 3.54 4.68
CA VAL A 17 -1.96 3.21 4.54
C VAL A 17 -2.18 1.71 4.36
N LEU A 18 -1.38 1.07 3.49
CA LEU A 18 -1.46 -0.37 3.26
C LEU A 18 -1.17 -1.16 4.54
N LYS A 19 -0.22 -0.73 5.38
CA LYS A 19 0.02 -1.35 6.70
C LYS A 19 -1.20 -1.26 7.60
N MET A 20 -1.91 -0.13 7.61
CA MET A 20 -3.13 0.02 8.41
C MET A 20 -4.22 -0.94 7.96
N VAL A 21 -4.49 -0.99 6.65
CA VAL A 21 -5.49 -1.89 6.06
C VAL A 21 -5.13 -3.35 6.36
N LEU A 22 -3.87 -3.74 6.11
CA LEU A 22 -3.42 -5.11 6.37
C LEU A 22 -3.44 -5.45 7.85
N LYS A 23 -3.11 -4.53 8.76
CA LYS A 23 -3.20 -4.77 10.20
C LYS A 23 -4.65 -4.98 10.65
N TYR A 24 -5.60 -4.31 10.02
CA TYR A 24 -7.02 -4.46 10.33
C TYR A 24 -7.55 -5.84 9.89
N PHE A 25 -7.31 -6.23 8.63
CA PHE A 25 -7.83 -7.49 8.08
C PHE A 25 -6.98 -8.72 8.39
N LEU A 26 -5.67 -8.55 8.60
CA LEU A 26 -4.70 -9.61 8.86
C LEU A 26 -3.90 -9.28 10.13
N SER A 27 -4.59 -9.13 11.26
CA SER A 27 -4.02 -8.70 12.55
C SER A 27 -2.82 -9.53 13.04
N ASN A 28 -2.77 -10.82 12.67
CA ASN A 28 -1.66 -11.72 12.99
C ASN A 28 -0.43 -11.55 12.10
N LYS A 29 -0.52 -10.75 11.02
CA LYS A 29 0.59 -10.48 10.10
C LYS A 29 1.12 -9.06 10.32
N ARG A 30 2.43 -8.95 10.43
CA ARG A 30 3.15 -7.67 10.48
C ARG A 30 3.94 -7.53 9.20
N TYR A 31 3.87 -6.34 8.60
CA TYR A 31 4.60 -6.02 7.38
C TYR A 31 5.59 -4.89 7.63
N SER A 32 6.85 -5.07 7.23
CA SER A 32 7.84 -4.00 7.20
C SER A 32 7.59 -3.08 5.99
N PHE A 33 8.18 -1.88 5.99
CA PHE A 33 8.10 -0.99 4.83
C PHE A 33 8.82 -1.57 3.62
N GLU A 34 10.00 -2.16 3.83
CA GLU A 34 10.79 -2.80 2.77
C GLU A 34 10.05 -3.98 2.12
N GLU A 35 9.31 -4.75 2.92
CA GLU A 35 8.47 -5.83 2.40
C GLU A 35 7.39 -5.27 1.49
N LEU A 36 6.67 -4.24 1.94
CA LEU A 36 5.61 -3.64 1.15
C LEU A 36 6.14 -2.95 -0.10
N ASP A 37 7.30 -2.31 -0.04
CA ASP A 37 7.94 -1.71 -1.22
C ASP A 37 8.14 -2.73 -2.33
N LYS A 38 8.59 -3.94 -2.00
CA LYS A 38 8.71 -5.05 -2.96
C LYS A 38 7.36 -5.50 -3.50
N LYS A 39 6.31 -5.48 -2.67
CA LYS A 39 4.95 -5.91 -3.07
C LYS A 39 4.22 -4.87 -3.90
N THR A 40 4.52 -3.59 -3.71
CA THR A 40 3.92 -2.46 -4.42
C THR A 40 4.80 -1.95 -5.56
N ALA A 41 5.83 -2.71 -5.94
CA ALA A 41 6.81 -2.34 -6.98
C ALA A 41 7.35 -0.90 -6.81
N LYS A 42 7.60 -0.47 -5.57
CA LYS A 42 8.16 0.84 -5.30
C LYS A 42 9.64 0.84 -5.68
N VAL A 43 10.06 1.80 -6.48
CA VAL A 43 11.46 2.05 -6.83
C VAL A 43 11.97 3.24 -6.03
N LYS A 44 13.18 3.15 -5.47
CA LYS A 44 13.77 4.26 -4.69
C LYS A 44 13.90 5.50 -5.57
N GLY A 45 13.48 6.65 -5.04
CA GLY A 45 13.48 7.92 -5.78
C GLY A 45 12.33 8.09 -6.78
N LEU A 46 11.45 7.09 -6.93
CA LEU A 46 10.26 7.17 -7.78
C LEU A 46 8.99 6.95 -6.97
N TRP A 47 7.87 7.28 -7.60
CA TRP A 47 6.54 6.98 -7.08
C TRP A 47 6.26 5.48 -7.14
N MET A 48 5.29 5.06 -6.35
CA MET A 48 4.77 3.69 -6.37
C MET A 48 3.95 3.43 -7.63
N TRP A 49 3.97 2.18 -8.09
CA TRP A 49 2.97 1.69 -9.04
C TRP A 49 1.74 1.12 -8.30
N LEU A 50 0.67 1.93 -8.21
CA LEU A 50 -0.57 1.58 -7.51
C LEU A 50 -1.13 0.23 -7.97
N MET A 51 -1.11 -0.05 -9.28
CA MET A 51 -1.67 -1.28 -9.84
C MET A 51 -0.99 -2.55 -9.32
N ALA A 52 0.32 -2.53 -9.06
CA ALA A 52 1.01 -3.68 -8.45
C ALA A 52 0.43 -4.01 -7.07
N SER A 53 0.13 -2.99 -6.27
CA SER A 53 -0.45 -3.18 -4.94
C SER A 53 -1.86 -3.79 -5.02
N LEU A 54 -2.68 -3.35 -5.97
CA LEU A 54 -4.05 -3.85 -6.18
C LEU A 54 -4.04 -5.31 -6.64
N ILE A 55 -3.17 -5.66 -7.60
CA ILE A 55 -2.99 -7.05 -8.06
C ILE A 55 -2.52 -7.93 -6.89
N TRP A 56 -1.57 -7.45 -6.09
CA TRP A 56 -1.04 -8.19 -4.94
C TRP A 56 -2.08 -8.45 -3.85
N LEU A 57 -3.00 -7.50 -3.63
CA LEU A 57 -4.14 -7.63 -2.72
C LEU A 57 -5.19 -8.60 -3.28
N ASN A 58 -5.55 -8.48 -4.56
CA ASN A 58 -6.50 -9.38 -5.21
C ASN A 58 -6.07 -10.85 -5.12
N ARG A 59 -4.77 -11.13 -5.34
CA ARG A 59 -4.17 -12.47 -5.16
C ARG A 59 -4.22 -13.00 -3.72
N ARG A 60 -4.57 -12.17 -2.72
CA ARG A 60 -4.75 -12.55 -1.31
C ARG A 60 -6.20 -12.69 -0.90
N GLY A 61 -7.14 -12.62 -1.84
CA GLY A 61 -8.56 -12.76 -1.57
C GLY A 61 -9.23 -11.46 -1.11
N PHE A 62 -8.56 -10.31 -1.28
CA PHE A 62 -9.24 -9.02 -1.11
C PHE A 62 -10.07 -8.71 -2.36
N GLU A 63 -11.33 -8.37 -2.17
CA GLU A 63 -12.14 -7.75 -3.22
C GLU A 63 -11.64 -6.31 -3.44
N ILE A 64 -11.26 -5.98 -4.67
CA ILE A 64 -10.73 -4.67 -5.03
C ILE A 64 -11.70 -3.97 -6.00
N LYS A 65 -12.16 -2.79 -5.61
CA LYS A 65 -12.89 -1.86 -6.47
C LYS A 65 -12.03 -0.62 -6.66
N ASN A 66 -11.54 -0.41 -7.88
CA ASN A 66 -10.86 0.83 -8.23
C ASN A 66 -11.91 1.85 -8.67
N ILE A 67 -12.08 2.93 -7.91
CA ILE A 67 -13.03 3.99 -8.18
C ILE A 67 -12.22 5.22 -8.59
N GLY A 68 -12.51 5.77 -9.76
CA GLY A 68 -11.90 6.99 -10.26
C GLY A 68 -12.91 7.79 -11.06
N MET A 69 -12.70 9.10 -11.15
CA MET A 69 -13.41 9.95 -12.12
C MET A 69 -12.88 9.62 -13.52
N PHE A 70 -13.79 9.44 -14.47
CA PHE A 70 -13.48 9.07 -15.85
C PHE A 70 -13.79 10.26 -16.78
N ASP A 71 -13.36 11.45 -16.38
CA ASP A 71 -13.43 12.65 -17.21
C ASP A 71 -12.04 12.85 -17.82
N TYR A 72 -11.87 12.38 -19.06
CA TYR A 72 -10.64 12.46 -19.86
C TYR A 72 -10.63 13.68 -20.76
#